data_AF-A0A1M6BMK0-F1
#
_entry.id   AF-A0A1M6BMK0-F1
#
_cell.length_a   1.000
_cell.length_b   1.000
_cell.length_c   1.000
_cell.angle_alpha   90.00
_cell.angle_beta   90.00
_cell.angle_gamma   90.00
#
_symmetry.space_group_name_H-M   'P 1'
#
loop_
_entity.id
_entity.type
_entity.pdbx_description
1 polymer ?
#
loop_
_entity_poly.entity_id
_entity_poly.type
_entity_poly.pdbx_seq_one_letter_code
_entity_poly.pdbx_strand_id
1 'polypeptide(L)'
;MRVRRTVLSTLGSVALVLASLGAVTAAATSPAAANPCGFYETGSDAFYNHCTSDGSHVVIKVEVALAPDYEWCVGPGTTWLGSSRKIQGAHYTGRTC
;
A
#
# COMPACT_ATOMS: atom_id res chain seq x y z
N MET A 1 3.74 55.89 27.23
CA MET A 1 2.88 56.56 28.23
C MET A 1 1.54 55.83 28.22
N ARG A 2 1.30 54.93 29.18
CA ARG A 2 0.53 55.11 30.44
C ARG A 2 -0.99 55.31 30.23
N VAL A 3 -1.73 54.36 30.85
CA VAL A 3 -3.13 54.39 31.33
C VAL A 3 -4.18 54.29 30.20
N ARG A 4 -5.22 53.43 30.26
CA ARG A 4 -6.13 53.22 31.38
C ARG A 4 -6.74 51.81 31.47
N ARG A 5 -6.98 51.45 32.73
CA ARG A 5 -7.58 50.24 33.29
C ARG A 5 -9.00 50.60 33.76
N THR A 6 -10.00 49.83 33.36
CA THR A 6 -11.39 49.78 33.89
C THR A 6 -11.94 48.43 33.41
N VAL A 7 -12.01 47.33 34.17
CA VAL A 7 -12.68 47.00 35.45
C VAL A 7 -14.21 47.00 35.38
N LEU A 8 -14.77 45.85 35.81
CA LEU A 8 -16.17 45.49 36.17
C LEU A 8 -17.10 45.06 35.01
N SER A 9 -17.30 43.77 34.76
CA SER A 9 -18.10 42.75 35.50
C SER A 9 -19.62 42.92 35.34
N THR A 10 -20.25 42.12 34.48
CA THR A 10 -21.68 41.77 34.57
C THR A 10 -21.89 40.31 34.18
N LEU A 11 -22.55 39.59 35.07
CA LEU A 11 -22.97 38.20 34.98
C LEU A 11 -23.90 37.96 33.77
N GLY A 12 -23.94 36.72 33.28
CA GLY A 12 -25.13 36.26 32.56
C GLY A 12 -24.93 35.09 31.62
N SER A 13 -25.42 33.93 32.06
CA SER A 13 -25.95 32.84 31.22
C SER A 13 -24.94 31.90 30.55
N VAL A 14 -24.71 30.77 31.23
CA VAL A 14 -24.24 29.52 30.63
C VAL A 14 -25.30 29.04 29.64
N ALA A 15 -25.13 29.34 28.36
CA ALA A 15 -25.83 28.65 27.29
C ALA A 15 -24.97 27.46 26.87
N LEU A 16 -25.23 26.29 27.47
CA LEU A 16 -24.77 25.00 26.95
C LEU A 16 -25.45 24.76 25.61
N VAL A 17 -24.89 25.32 24.54
CA VAL A 17 -25.23 24.90 23.19
C VAL A 17 -24.55 23.55 23.01
N LEU A 18 -25.31 22.47 23.17
CA LEU A 18 -24.94 21.14 22.69
C LEU A 18 -24.77 21.24 21.17
N ALA A 19 -23.58 21.66 20.74
CA ALA A 19 -23.13 21.48 19.39
C ALA A 19 -22.85 19.99 19.26
N SER A 20 -23.88 19.22 18.93
CA SER A 20 -23.77 17.86 18.42
C SER A 20 -23.09 17.94 17.04
N LEU A 21 -21.81 18.28 17.03
CA LEU A 21 -20.91 17.89 15.97
C LEU A 21 -20.79 16.38 16.13
N GLY A 22 -21.63 15.65 15.39
CA GLY A 22 -21.40 14.25 15.13
C GLY A 22 -19.96 14.14 14.63
N ALA A 23 -19.08 13.61 15.47
CA ALA A 23 -17.76 13.22 15.07
C ALA A 23 -17.95 12.12 14.03
N VAL A 24 -18.00 12.51 12.75
CA VAL A 24 -17.80 11.59 11.65
C VAL A 24 -16.35 11.17 11.79
N THR A 25 -16.10 10.11 12.57
CA THR A 25 -14.86 9.34 12.47
C THR A 25 -14.81 8.82 11.05
N ALA A 26 -14.23 9.61 10.15
CA ALA A 26 -13.73 9.11 8.90
C ALA A 26 -12.74 8.03 9.29
N ALA A 27 -13.15 6.77 9.18
CA ALA A 27 -12.24 5.65 9.29
C ALA A 27 -11.16 5.91 8.23
N ALA A 28 -9.99 6.33 8.68
CA ALA A 28 -8.83 6.44 7.83
C ALA A 28 -8.45 5.01 7.46
N THR A 29 -9.06 4.49 6.41
CA THR A 29 -8.64 3.24 5.79
C THR A 29 -7.26 3.52 5.22
N SER A 30 -6.22 3.20 5.98
CA SER A 30 -4.85 3.27 5.47
C SER A 30 -4.79 2.42 4.20
N PRO A 31 -4.27 2.95 3.09
CA PRO A 31 -4.13 2.15 1.88
C PRO A 31 -3.29 0.92 2.22
N ALA A 32 -3.73 -0.24 1.75
CA ALA A 32 -2.95 -1.47 1.89
C ALA A 32 -1.55 -1.23 1.29
N ALA A 33 -0.52 -1.69 2.00
CA ALA A 33 0.85 -1.57 1.52
C ALA A 33 0.95 -2.23 0.14
N ALA A 34 1.54 -1.51 -0.82
CA ALA A 34 1.76 -2.05 -2.15
C ALA A 34 2.74 -3.23 -2.09
N ASN A 35 2.52 -4.23 -2.93
CA ASN A 35 3.44 -5.35 -3.07
C ASN A 35 4.82 -4.83 -3.54
N PRO A 36 5.94 -5.40 -3.04
CA PRO A 36 7.27 -5.02 -3.52
C PRO A 36 7.39 -5.33 -5.01
N CYS A 37 8.17 -4.54 -5.76
CA CYS A 37 8.51 -4.87 -7.14
C CYS A 37 9.38 -6.13 -7.20
N GLY A 38 9.15 -6.98 -8.19
CA GLY A 38 9.92 -8.19 -8.43
C GLY A 38 9.38 -9.40 -7.66
N PHE A 39 10.24 -10.37 -7.40
CA PHE A 39 9.88 -11.57 -6.67
C PHE A 39 9.68 -11.29 -5.18
N TYR A 40 8.62 -11.87 -4.61
CA TYR A 40 8.39 -11.87 -3.18
C TYR A 40 7.54 -13.09 -2.78
N GLU A 41 7.59 -13.40 -1.49
CA GLU A 41 6.81 -14.51 -0.92
C GLU A 41 5.89 -13.99 0.18
N THR A 42 4.74 -14.65 0.32
CA THR A 42 3.84 -14.46 1.47
C THR A 42 3.45 -15.83 2.00
N GLY A 43 4.01 -16.22 3.15
CA GLY A 43 3.70 -17.50 3.77
C GLY A 43 3.94 -18.69 2.84
N SER A 44 2.87 -19.27 2.31
CA SER A 44 2.89 -20.46 1.44
C SER A 44 3.13 -20.20 -0.04
N ASP A 45 3.08 -18.93 -0.46
CA ASP A 45 2.94 -18.55 -1.86
C ASP A 45 4.07 -17.61 -2.31
N ALA A 46 4.44 -17.77 -3.57
CA ALA A 46 5.45 -17.00 -4.25
C ALA A 46 4.83 -16.22 -5.41
N PHE A 47 5.25 -14.98 -5.56
CA PHE A 47 4.69 -14.01 -6.49
C PHE A 47 5.78 -13.27 -7.24
N TYR A 48 5.41 -12.72 -8.38
CA TYR A 48 6.15 -11.69 -9.08
C TYR A 48 5.28 -10.45 -9.25
N ASN A 49 5.69 -9.32 -8.72
CA ASN A 49 5.04 -8.04 -8.98
C ASN A 49 5.76 -7.28 -10.09
N HIS A 50 5.00 -6.80 -11.06
CA HIS A 50 5.51 -6.02 -12.16
C HIS A 50 6.13 -4.70 -11.67
N CYS A 51 7.32 -4.38 -12.18
CA CYS A 51 8.11 -3.25 -11.70
C CYS A 51 7.92 -1.96 -12.50
N THR A 52 7.43 -2.06 -13.74
CA THR A 52 7.15 -0.89 -14.58
C THR A 52 5.67 -0.50 -14.51
N SER A 53 5.39 0.73 -14.92
CA SER A 53 4.03 1.30 -14.96
C SER A 53 3.56 1.59 -16.39
N ASP A 54 4.31 1.15 -17.39
CA ASP A 54 4.08 1.42 -18.82
C ASP A 54 3.07 0.47 -19.46
N GLY A 55 2.55 -0.50 -18.68
CA GLY A 55 1.56 -1.45 -19.15
C GLY A 55 2.15 -2.59 -20.01
N SER A 56 3.48 -2.68 -20.10
CA SER A 56 4.15 -3.72 -20.89
C SER A 56 3.96 -5.11 -20.31
N HIS A 57 4.08 -6.13 -21.16
CA HIS A 57 4.29 -7.50 -20.71
C HIS A 57 5.78 -7.79 -20.73
N VAL A 58 6.26 -8.52 -19.73
CA VAL A 58 7.68 -8.81 -19.54
C VAL A 58 7.91 -10.30 -19.42
N VAL A 59 9.03 -10.74 -19.97
CA VAL A 59 9.51 -12.11 -19.77
C VAL A 59 10.27 -12.17 -18.45
N ILE A 60 9.76 -12.96 -17.52
CA ILE A 60 10.44 -13.31 -16.28
C ILE A 60 11.05 -14.70 -16.39
N LYS A 61 12.17 -14.92 -15.71
CA LYS A 61 12.71 -16.25 -15.46
C LYS A 61 12.27 -16.67 -14.06
N VAL A 62 11.63 -17.82 -13.95
CA VAL A 62 11.17 -18.42 -12.70
C VAL A 62 12.09 -19.57 -12.34
N GLU A 63 12.62 -19.52 -11.11
CA GLU A 63 13.56 -20.52 -10.58
C GLU A 63 12.79 -21.55 -9.74
N VAL A 64 13.02 -22.84 -10.01
CA VAL A 64 12.23 -23.93 -9.42
C VAL A 64 13.16 -24.93 -8.72
N ALA A 65 12.85 -25.30 -7.47
CA ALA A 65 13.76 -26.09 -6.63
C ALA A 65 14.12 -27.48 -7.18
N LEU A 66 13.13 -28.19 -7.75
CA LEU A 66 13.25 -29.60 -8.16
C LEU A 66 12.85 -29.83 -9.62
N ALA A 67 12.84 -28.77 -10.43
CA ALA A 67 12.55 -28.83 -11.85
C ALA A 67 13.36 -27.75 -12.59
N PRO A 68 13.49 -27.85 -13.92
CA PRO A 68 14.14 -26.80 -14.69
C PRO A 68 13.44 -25.45 -14.52
N ASP A 69 14.25 -24.38 -14.48
CA ASP A 69 13.76 -23.03 -14.59
C ASP A 69 12.98 -22.84 -15.90
N TYR A 70 12.04 -21.91 -15.90
CA TYR A 70 11.26 -21.58 -17.10
C TYR A 70 11.08 -20.08 -17.26
N GLU A 71 10.84 -19.68 -18.50
CA GLU A 71 10.48 -18.31 -18.82
C GLU A 71 8.96 -18.18 -18.93
N TRP A 72 8.44 -17.05 -18.46
CA TRP A 72 7.02 -16.76 -18.53
C TRP A 72 6.78 -15.30 -18.88
N CYS A 73 5.90 -15.08 -19.86
CA CYS A 73 5.38 -13.76 -20.18
C CYS A 73 4.30 -13.36 -19.17
N VAL A 74 4.54 -12.30 -18.39
CA VAL A 74 3.62 -11.79 -17.38
C VAL A 74 3.27 -10.34 -17.66
N GLY A 75 2.00 -10.00 -17.46
CA GLY A 75 1.50 -8.63 -17.62
C GLY A 75 1.76 -7.75 -16.40
N PRO A 76 1.23 -6.51 -16.41
CA PRO A 76 1.26 -5.61 -15.28
C PRO A 76 0.57 -6.16 -14.02
N GLY A 77 1.03 -5.72 -12.85
CA GLY A 77 0.48 -6.13 -11.55
C GLY A 77 1.16 -7.37 -10.97
N THR A 78 0.44 -8.09 -10.11
CA THR A 78 0.96 -9.23 -9.37
C THR A 78 0.58 -10.54 -10.05
N THR A 79 1.57 -11.39 -10.31
CA THR A 79 1.39 -12.75 -10.83
C THR A 79 1.75 -13.77 -9.75
N TRP A 80 0.85 -14.71 -9.47
CA TRP A 80 1.14 -15.86 -8.62
C TRP A 80 1.97 -16.88 -9.40
N LEU A 81 3.11 -17.26 -8.84
CA LEU A 81 4.05 -18.20 -9.47
C LEU A 81 3.86 -19.63 -8.98
N GLY A 82 3.28 -19.80 -7.80
CA GLY A 82 3.11 -21.10 -7.15
C GLY A 82 3.43 -21.04 -5.67
N SER A 83 3.65 -22.22 -5.06
CA SER A 83 4.06 -22.29 -3.66
C SER A 83 5.51 -21.86 -3.46
N SER A 84 5.78 -21.15 -2.36
CA SER A 84 7.14 -20.78 -1.89
C SER A 84 8.04 -22.00 -1.61
N ARG A 85 7.46 -23.19 -1.42
CA ARG A 85 8.25 -24.44 -1.32
C ARG A 85 8.79 -24.93 -2.66
N LYS A 86 8.19 -24.50 -3.78
CA LYS A 86 8.53 -24.93 -5.13
C LYS A 86 9.33 -23.86 -5.87
N ILE A 87 8.90 -22.61 -5.76
CA ILE A 87 9.55 -21.47 -6.41
C ILE A 87 10.65 -20.96 -5.50
N GLN A 88 11.84 -20.72 -6.06
CA GLN A 88 13.01 -20.24 -5.31
C GLN A 88 13.36 -18.79 -5.64
N GLY A 89 12.81 -18.27 -6.72
CA GLY A 89 13.03 -16.91 -7.17
C GLY A 89 12.32 -16.63 -8.49
N ALA A 90 12.22 -15.35 -8.82
CA ALA A 90 11.90 -14.90 -10.16
C ALA A 90 12.50 -13.52 -10.44
N HIS A 91 12.89 -13.27 -11.69
CA HIS A 91 13.44 -11.98 -12.07
C HIS A 91 13.12 -11.62 -13.52
N TYR A 92 13.03 -10.31 -13.79
CA TYR A 92 12.90 -9.80 -15.14
C TYR A 92 14.13 -10.14 -15.98
N THR A 93 13.93 -10.65 -17.19
CA THR A 93 15.03 -11.03 -18.09
C THR A 93 15.53 -9.89 -18.98
N GLY A 94 14.96 -8.69 -18.89
CA GLY A 94 15.31 -7.57 -19.77
C GLY A 94 14.58 -7.57 -21.12
N ARG A 95 13.58 -8.45 -21.32
CA ARG A 95 12.83 -8.59 -22.58
C ARG A 95 11.32 -8.44 -22.37
N THR A 96 10.67 -7.75 -23.30
CA THR A 96 9.22 -7.72 -23.39
C THR A 96 8.67 -8.92 -24.16
N CYS A 97 7.37 -9.11 -23.98
CA CYS A 97 6.47 -9.95 -24.75
C CYS A 97 5.11 -9.20 -24.78
#